data_AF-A0A7V8NT93-F1
#
_entry.id   AF-A0A7V8NT93-F1
#
_cell.length_a   1.000
_cell.length_b   1.000
_cell.length_c   1.000
_cell.angle_alpha   90.00
_cell.angle_beta   90.00
_cell.angle_gamma   90.00
#
_symmetry.space_group_name_H-M   'P 1'
#
loop_
_entity.id
_entity.type
_entity.pdbx_description
1 polymer ?
#
loop_
_entity_poly.entity_id
_entity_poly.type
_entity_poly.pdbx_seq_one_letter_code
_entity_poly.pdbx_strand_id
1 'polypeptide(L)' 'RLLSRTEGIIPALESAHAIAGLLERIPKMAGSDLAILNLSGRGDKDMDTYSRHL' A
#
# COMPACT_ATOMS: atom_id res chain seq x y z
N ARG A 1 -5.41 0.98 4.28
CA ARG A 1 -6.41 -0.04 4.68
C ARG A 1 -6.28 -1.36 3.92
N LEU A 2 -6.25 -1.40 2.58
CA LEU A 2 -6.25 -2.65 1.79
C LEU A 2 -5.18 -3.67 2.25
N LEU A 3 -3.90 -3.31 2.14
CA LEU A 3 -2.77 -4.20 2.44
C LEU A 3 -2.81 -4.73 3.89
N SER A 4 -3.23 -3.90 4.84
CA SER A 4 -3.36 -4.30 6.24
C SER A 4 -4.47 -5.31 6.48
N ARG A 5 -5.55 -5.25 5.69
CA ARG A 5 -6.66 -6.19 5.80
C ARG A 5 -6.41 -7.50 5.06
N THR A 6 -5.68 -7.46 3.95
CA THR A 6 -5.43 -8.65 3.13
C THR A 6 -4.18 -9.41 3.59
N GLU A 7 -3.09 -8.69 3.90
CA GLU A 7 -1.79 -9.28 4.22
C GLU A 7 -1.34 -9.07 5.67
N GLY A 8 -2.10 -8.32 6.48
CA GLY A 8 -1.71 -7.99 7.86
C GLY A 8 -0.54 -7.00 7.98
N ILE A 9 -0.11 -6.39 6.86
CA ILE A 9 1.00 -5.43 6.84
C ILE A 9 0.45 -4.01 7.00
N ILE A 10 0.95 -3.25 7.97
CA ILE A 10 0.65 -1.83 8.14
C ILE A 10 1.75 -1.01 7.43
N PRO A 11 1.53 -0.55 6.18
CA PRO A 11 2.56 0.19 5.45
C PRO A 11 2.70 1.61 6.02
N ALA A 12 3.87 2.23 5.83
CA ALA A 12 4.03 3.67 6.00
C ALA A 12 3.11 4.45 5.04
N LEU A 13 2.81 5.71 5.37
CA LEU A 13 1.91 6.53 4.57
C LEU A 13 2.40 6.71 3.12
N GLU A 14 3.70 6.88 2.90
CA GLU A 14 4.30 6.99 1.57
C GLU A 14 4.14 5.68 0.78
N SER A 15 4.29 4.53 1.44
CA SER A 15 4.07 3.22 0.82
C SER A 15 2.59 3.01 0.47
N ALA A 16 1.66 3.50 1.30
CA ALA A 16 0.24 3.46 0.98
C ALA A 16 -0.12 4.24 -0.29
N HIS A 17 0.54 5.37 -0.54
CA HIS A 17 0.39 6.13 -1.79
C HIS A 17 0.88 5.31 -3.00
N ALA A 18 2.03 4.64 -2.87
CA ALA A 18 2.57 3.81 -3.95
C ALA A 18 1.66 2.61 -4.27
N ILE A 19 1.04 1.99 -3.25
CA ILE A 19 0.03 0.94 -3.44
C ILE A 19 -1.18 1.47 -4.21
N ALA A 20 -1.67 2.66 -3.88
CA ALA A 20 -2.81 3.25 -4.58
C ALA A 20 -2.53 3.45 -6.08
N GLY A 21 -1.37 4.03 -6.41
CA GLY A 21 -0.95 4.17 -7.81
C GLY A 21 -0.74 2.83 -8.52
N LEU A 22 -0.25 1.81 -7.79
CA LEU A 22 -0.11 0.46 -8.35
C LEU A 22 -1.48 -0.14 -8.70
N LEU A 23 -2.49 -0.01 -7.86
CA LEU A 23 -3.84 -0.55 -8.10
C LEU A 23 -4.52 0.05 -9.34
N GLU A 24 -4.17 1.28 -9.72
CA GLU A 24 -4.64 1.89 -10.98
C GLU A 24 -3.92 1.35 -12.22
N ARG A 25 -2.69 0.85 -12.03
CA ARG A 25 -1.81 0.35 -13.10
C ARG A 25 -1.99 -1.15 -13.35
N ILE A 26 -2.17 -1.96 -12.31
CA ILE A 26 -2.33 -3.44 -12.42
C ILE A 26 -3.38 -3.85 -13.45
N PRO A 27 -4.59 -3.25 -13.52
CA PRO A 27 -5.61 -3.68 -14.50
C PRO A 27 -5.21 -3.48 -15.96
N LYS A 28 -4.17 -2.70 -16.23
CA LYS A 28 -3.65 -2.40 -17.58
C LYS A 28 -2.44 -3.27 -17.95
N MET A 29 -1.96 -4.11 -17.03
CA MET A 29 -0.82 -5.01 -17.26
C MET A 29 -1.30 -6.33 -17.86
N ALA A 30 -0.43 -7.00 -18.61
CA ALA A 30 -0.71 -8.36 -19.07
C ALA A 30 -0.65 -9.33 -17.87
N GLY A 31 -1.42 -10.42 -17.92
CA GLY A 31 -1.43 -11.42 -16.83
C GLY A 31 -0.08 -12.12 -16.60
N SER A 32 0.85 -12.01 -17.55
CA SER A 32 2.23 -12.50 -17.46
C SER A 32 3.21 -11.51 -16.80
N ASP A 33 2.81 -10.25 -16.63
CA ASP A 33 3.70 -9.21 -16.12
C ASP A 33 3.86 -9.32 -14.60
N LEU A 34 5.07 -9.06 -14.09
CA LEU A 34 5.35 -9.03 -12.66
C LEU A 34 5.46 -7.59 -12.16
N ALA A 35 4.69 -7.27 -11.12
CA ALA A 35 4.83 -6.01 -10.39
C ALA A 35 5.63 -6.21 -9.11
N ILE A 36 6.65 -5.37 -8.90
CA ILE A 36 7.41 -5.29 -7.66
C ILE A 36 7.19 -3.92 -7.04
N LEU A 37 6.83 -3.89 -5.76
CA LEU A 37 6.65 -2.67 -5.00
C LEU A 37 7.54 -2.69 -3.77
N ASN A 38 8.25 -1.60 -3.53
CA ASN A 38 9.02 -1.42 -2.30
C ASN A 38 8.14 -0.84 -1.19
N LEU A 39 8.14 -1.49 -0.03
CA LEU A 39 7.59 -0.91 1.20
C LEU A 39 8.72 -0.18 1.92
N SER A 40 8.74 1.14 1.82
CA SER A 40 9.80 1.99 2.39
C SER A 40 9.88 1.92 3.92
N GLY A 41 8.79 1.55 4.57
CA GLY A 41 8.72 1.44 6.02
C GLY A 41 7.37 0.97 6.53
N ARG A 42 7.28 0.90 7.85
CA ARG A 42 6.10 0.48 8.60
C ARG A 42 5.30 1.68 9.09
N GLY A 43 3.97 1.53 9.16
CA GLY A 43 3.04 2.59 9.53
C GLY A 43 2.84 2.80 11.02
N ASP A 44 3.60 2.13 11.90
CA ASP A 44 3.47 2.27 13.36
C ASP A 44 3.59 3.72 13.84
N LYS A 45 4.47 4.51 13.18
CA LYS A 45 4.68 5.93 13.51
C LYS A 45 3.54 6.82 13.02
N ASP A 46 2.76 6.34 12.05
CA ASP A 46 1.68 7.08 11.40
C ASP A 46 0.30 6.73 12.00
N MET A 47 0.25 5.90 13.05
CA MET A 47 -1.00 5.42 13.64
C MET A 47 -1.91 6.54 14.14
N ASP A 48 -1.36 7.62 14.69
CA ASP A 48 -2.15 8.78 15.10
C ASP A 48 -2.81 9.48 13.91
N THR A 49 -2.09 9.58 12.79
CA THR A 49 -2.59 10.15 11.55
C THR A 49 -3.68 9.25 10.96
N TYR A 50 -3.44 7.93 10.94
CA TYR A 50 -4.43 6.95 10.51
C TYR A 50 -5.70 7.00 11.34
N SER A 51 -5.60 7.01 12.69
CA SER A 51 -6.77 7.06 13.57
C SER A 51 -7.60 8.33 13.40
N ARG A 52 -7.01 9.44 12.93
CA ARG A 52 -7.73 10.70 12.69
C ARG A 52 -8.45 10.76 11.35
N HIS A 53 -8.03 9.98 10.35
CA HIS A 53 -8.49 10.11 8.97
C HIS A 53 -9.11 8.82 8.39
N LEU A 54 -9.13 7.73 9.16
CA LEU A 54 -9.74 6.46 8.79
C LEU A 54 -10.98 6.19 9.64
#